data_AF-A0A163JFT6-F1
#
_entry.id   AF-A0A163JFT6-F1
#
_cell.length_a   1.000
_cell.length_b   1.000
_cell.length_c   1.000
_cell.angle_alpha   90.00
_cell.angle_beta   90.00
_cell.angle_gamma   90.00
#
_symmetry.space_group_name_H-M   'P 1'
#
loop_
_entity.id
_entity.type
_entity.pdbx_description
1 polymer ?
#
loop_
_entity_poly.entity_id
_entity_poly.type
_entity_poly.pdbx_seq_one_letter_code
_entity_poly.pdbx_strand_id
1 'polypeptide(L)'
;MDIGDKLTVSYQVGEGGNLDIDFMIRDSDDILIKSTARESVGNHVVTASKKGKYTYCFSNQMSSVTAKSVSFNVHDMERIQETAKTHIDPIEREIRELAESIFAIKDEQEYIVARERQHRDTAESTNARVKWWSIGQLTLLVAVCFWQVFYLKRFFEVKRVV
;
A
#
# COMPACT_ATOMS: atom_id res chain seq x y z
N MET A 1 19.99 21.70 3.09
CA MET A 1 21.14 20.79 3.12
C MET A 1 22.41 21.61 3.02
N ASP A 2 23.38 21.27 3.84
CA ASP A 2 24.76 21.74 3.76
C ASP A 2 25.57 20.87 2.79
N ILE A 3 26.76 21.35 2.42
CA ILE A 3 27.63 20.64 1.48
C ILE A 3 28.12 19.34 2.13
N GLY A 4 27.89 18.21 1.46
CA GLY A 4 28.27 16.87 1.93
C GLY A 4 27.13 16.07 2.58
N ASP A 5 25.98 16.68 2.86
CA ASP A 5 24.81 15.98 3.40
C ASP A 5 24.26 14.98 2.37
N LYS A 6 23.72 13.85 2.85
CA LYS A 6 23.16 12.80 2.00
C LYS A 6 21.64 12.73 2.16
N LEU A 7 20.94 13.05 1.08
CA LEU A 7 19.49 12.86 0.95
C LEU A 7 19.21 11.48 0.37
N THR A 8 18.42 10.68 1.07
CA THR A 8 17.90 9.41 0.56
C THR A 8 16.39 9.52 0.37
N VAL A 9 15.93 9.31 -0.87
CA VAL A 9 14.50 9.28 -1.22
C VAL A 9 14.16 7.89 -1.73
N SER A 10 13.27 7.21 -1.02
CA SER A 10 12.68 5.94 -1.47
C SER A 10 11.19 6.14 -1.75
N TYR A 11 10.69 5.47 -2.78
CA TYR A 11 9.28 5.56 -3.16
C TYR A 11 8.76 4.28 -3.78
N GLN A 12 7.45 4.07 -3.66
CA GLN A 12 6.71 2.98 -4.27
C GLN A 12 5.32 3.47 -4.73
N VAL A 13 4.96 3.13 -5.96
CA VAL A 13 3.63 3.40 -6.52
C VAL A 13 2.68 2.30 -6.02
N GLY A 14 1.67 2.70 -5.24
CA GLY A 14 0.72 1.76 -4.65
C GLY A 14 -0.53 1.53 -5.51
N GLU A 15 -1.00 2.56 -6.21
CA GLU A 15 -2.25 2.48 -6.97
C GLU A 15 -2.27 3.45 -8.16
N GLY A 16 -2.99 3.09 -9.23
CA GLY A 16 -3.23 3.94 -10.40
C GLY A 16 -2.45 3.54 -11.66
N GLY A 17 -3.16 3.46 -12.80
CA GLY A 17 -2.61 3.22 -14.13
C GLY A 17 -1.72 1.98 -14.24
N ASN A 18 -0.55 2.13 -14.87
CA ASN A 18 0.46 1.07 -15.04
C ASN A 18 1.41 0.93 -13.83
N LEU A 19 1.09 1.56 -12.70
CA LEU A 19 1.94 1.57 -11.49
C LEU A 19 3.35 2.14 -11.73
N ASP A 20 3.50 3.09 -12.67
CA ASP A 20 4.75 3.76 -13.01
C ASP A 20 4.76 5.24 -12.57
N ILE A 21 5.90 5.86 -12.29
CA ILE A 21 5.97 7.32 -12.06
C ILE A 21 7.32 7.85 -12.54
N ASP A 22 7.34 9.11 -12.97
CA ASP A 22 8.58 9.80 -13.28
C ASP A 22 9.07 10.53 -12.04
N PHE A 23 10.33 10.32 -11.68
CA PHE A 23 10.97 10.92 -10.52
C PHE A 23 12.13 11.80 -10.94
N MET A 24 12.27 12.96 -10.32
CA MET A 24 13.36 13.89 -10.60
C MET A 24 13.80 14.64 -9.35
N ILE A 25 15.10 14.90 -9.24
CA ILE A 25 15.71 15.70 -8.16
C ILE A 25 16.46 16.87 -8.78
N ARG A 26 16.23 18.06 -8.23
CA ARG A 26 16.88 19.31 -8.59
C ARG A 26 17.65 19.91 -7.42
N ASP A 27 18.78 20.56 -7.72
CA ASP A 27 19.56 21.35 -6.76
C ASP A 27 18.85 22.70 -6.46
N SER A 28 19.42 23.45 -5.53
CA SER A 28 19.12 24.83 -5.16
C SER A 28 19.09 25.83 -6.32
N ASP A 29 19.86 25.58 -7.38
CA ASP A 29 19.84 26.38 -8.63
C ASP A 29 18.78 25.89 -9.64
N ASP A 30 17.86 24.99 -9.22
CA ASP A 30 16.86 24.33 -10.07
C ASP A 30 17.45 23.46 -11.21
N ILE A 31 18.73 23.12 -11.10
CA ILE A 31 19.43 22.25 -12.05
C ILE A 31 19.07 20.79 -11.76
N LEU A 32 18.67 20.06 -12.80
CA LEU A 32 18.34 18.65 -12.72
C LEU A 32 19.59 17.81 -12.42
N ILE A 33 19.61 17.15 -11.27
CA ILE A 33 20.70 16.26 -10.84
C ILE A 33 20.45 14.85 -11.35
N LYS A 34 19.21 14.38 -11.16
CA LYS A 34 18.81 13.02 -11.52
C LYS A 34 17.36 13.00 -11.98
N SER A 35 17.10 12.20 -13.01
CA SER A 35 15.75 11.95 -13.50
C SER A 35 15.66 10.49 -13.91
N THR A 36 14.61 9.84 -13.44
CA THR A 36 14.25 8.48 -13.82
C THR A 36 12.80 8.48 -14.29
N ALA A 37 12.52 7.72 -15.34
CA ALA A 37 11.20 7.65 -15.94
C ALA A 37 10.61 6.25 -15.80
N ARG A 38 9.29 6.19 -15.60
CA ARG A 38 8.49 4.96 -15.58
C ARG A 38 8.96 3.89 -14.57
N GLU A 39 9.32 4.31 -13.36
CA GLU A 39 9.66 3.38 -12.27
C GLU A 39 8.47 3.17 -11.34
N SER A 40 8.25 1.93 -10.92
CA SER A 40 7.24 1.57 -9.92
C SER A 40 7.77 1.65 -8.49
N VAL A 41 9.07 1.41 -8.31
CA VAL A 41 9.81 1.52 -7.06
C VAL A 41 11.17 2.13 -7.36
N GLY A 42 11.62 3.07 -6.54
CA GLY A 42 12.94 3.67 -6.67
C GLY A 42 13.56 3.98 -5.32
N ASN A 43 14.87 3.83 -5.23
CA ASN A 43 15.68 4.28 -4.10
C ASN A 43 16.85 5.12 -4.63
N HIS A 44 16.88 6.39 -4.27
CA HIS A 44 17.85 7.35 -4.78
C HIS A 44 18.56 8.06 -3.64
N VAL A 45 19.90 8.01 -3.69
CA VAL A 45 20.78 8.72 -2.77
C VAL A 45 21.46 9.85 -3.53
N VAL A 46 21.36 11.07 -3.03
CA VAL A 46 21.99 12.27 -3.58
C VAL A 46 22.83 12.92 -2.50
N THR A 47 24.07 13.28 -2.84
CA THR A 47 24.94 14.06 -1.95
C THR A 47 24.88 15.53 -2.35
N ALA A 48 24.65 16.40 -1.36
CA ALA A 48 24.56 17.84 -1.59
C ALA A 48 25.92 18.41 -2.00
N SER A 49 26.01 18.85 -3.26
CA SER A 49 27.21 19.49 -3.82
C SER A 49 27.29 20.97 -3.47
N LYS A 50 26.12 21.60 -3.27
CA LYS A 50 25.97 22.99 -2.86
C LYS A 50 25.03 23.09 -1.67
N LYS A 51 25.26 24.14 -0.86
CA LYS A 51 24.36 24.50 0.24
C LYS A 51 23.08 25.09 -0.34
N GLY A 52 21.93 24.56 0.04
CA GLY A 52 20.65 25.10 -0.36
C GLY A 52 19.49 24.11 -0.26
N LYS A 53 18.39 24.45 -0.94
CA LYS A 53 17.16 23.65 -0.98
C LYS A 53 17.19 22.72 -2.19
N TYR A 54 17.15 21.41 -1.93
CA TYR A 54 16.97 20.42 -2.98
C TYR A 54 15.48 20.13 -3.12
N THR A 55 15.02 19.98 -4.35
CA THR A 55 13.61 19.71 -4.66
C THR A 55 13.49 18.38 -5.37
N TYR A 56 12.71 17.46 -4.82
CA TYR A 56 12.33 16.23 -5.49
C TYR A 56 10.89 16.36 -6.01
N CYS A 57 10.62 15.80 -7.18
CA CYS A 57 9.31 15.87 -7.83
C CYS A 57 8.92 14.51 -8.38
N PHE A 58 7.63 14.20 -8.24
CA PHE A 58 6.96 13.09 -8.91
C PHE A 58 6.08 13.67 -10.02
N SER A 59 6.28 13.23 -11.25
CA SER A 59 5.50 13.68 -12.42
C SER A 59 4.62 12.56 -12.94
N ASN A 60 3.33 12.85 -13.08
CA ASN A 60 2.33 11.96 -13.69
C ASN A 60 1.89 12.47 -15.08
N GLN A 61 2.74 13.23 -15.77
CA GLN A 61 2.38 13.80 -17.07
C GLN A 61 2.23 12.72 -18.17
N MET A 62 3.01 11.64 -18.09
CA MET A 62 3.06 10.62 -19.15
C MET A 62 1.95 9.56 -19.06
N SER A 63 1.45 9.26 -17.86
CA SER A 63 0.45 8.21 -17.59
C SER A 63 -0.80 8.80 -16.90
N SER A 64 -1.29 9.89 -17.48
CA SER A 64 -2.31 10.82 -16.95
C SER A 64 -3.76 10.32 -16.99
N VAL A 65 -4.00 9.05 -17.34
CA VAL A 65 -5.37 8.49 -17.45
C VAL A 65 -6.04 8.39 -16.07
N THR A 66 -5.27 8.17 -15.00
CA THR A 66 -5.77 8.07 -13.63
C THR A 66 -4.83 8.75 -12.65
N ALA A 67 -5.38 9.25 -11.53
CA ALA A 67 -4.58 9.66 -10.39
C ALA A 67 -3.74 8.46 -9.89
N LYS A 68 -2.54 8.76 -9.37
CA LYS A 68 -1.62 7.75 -8.85
C LYS A 68 -1.33 8.02 -7.38
N SER A 69 -1.35 6.96 -6.59
CA SER A 69 -0.98 6.99 -5.19
C SER A 69 0.48 6.54 -5.05
N VAL A 70 1.33 7.41 -4.52
CA VAL A 70 2.76 7.16 -4.33
C VAL A 70 3.08 7.28 -2.85
N SER A 71 3.57 6.19 -2.26
CA SER A 71 4.15 6.20 -0.92
C SER A 71 5.63 6.55 -1.04
N PHE A 72 6.09 7.51 -0.27
CA PHE A 72 7.49 7.94 -0.30
C PHE A 72 8.02 8.17 1.10
N ASN A 73 9.30 7.89 1.30
CA ASN A 73 10.01 8.16 2.53
C ASN A 73 11.31 8.92 2.21
N VAL A 74 11.56 9.99 2.97
CA VAL A 74 12.74 10.83 2.84
C VAL A 74 13.53 10.75 4.12
N HIS A 75 14.72 10.16 4.04
CA HIS A 75 15.68 10.14 5.13
C HIS A 75 16.78 11.15 4.82
N ASP A 76 16.88 12.20 5.64
CA ASP A 76 18.09 13.00 5.70
C ASP A 76 19.07 12.23 6.59
N MET A 77 20.18 11.75 6.03
CA MET A 77 21.29 11.30 6.88
C MET A 77 21.96 12.56 7.42
N GLU A 78 21.30 13.22 8.37
CA GLU A 78 21.95 14.18 9.23
C GLU A 78 23.17 13.48 9.85
N ARG A 79 24.28 14.19 9.96
CA ARG A 79 25.50 13.68 10.60
C ARG A 79 25.18 13.16 12.00
N ILE A 80 24.94 11.85 12.13
CA ILE A 80 24.99 11.11 13.41
C ILE A 80 26.47 10.98 13.85
N GLN A 81 27.24 12.06 13.77
CA GLN A 81 28.66 12.10 14.11
C GLN A 81 29.03 13.54 14.49
N GLU A 82 28.78 13.88 15.76
CA GLU A 82 29.84 13.98 16.79
C GLU A 82 29.45 14.86 17.99
N THR A 83 28.39 15.68 17.90
CA THR A 83 28.12 16.69 18.95
C THR A 83 27.32 16.18 20.15
N ALA A 84 26.76 14.96 20.11
CA ALA A 84 25.93 14.41 21.19
C ALA A 84 26.64 13.35 22.06
N LYS A 85 27.98 13.28 22.04
CA LYS A 85 28.74 12.26 22.80
C LYS A 85 29.28 12.73 24.16
N THR A 86 29.05 13.96 24.60
CA THR A 86 29.74 14.49 25.79
C THR A 86 28.93 14.53 27.09
N HIS A 87 27.61 14.36 27.09
CA HIS A 87 26.87 14.10 28.34
C HIS A 87 25.44 13.62 28.04
N ILE A 88 25.24 12.32 27.92
CA ILE A 88 23.91 11.72 27.97
C ILE A 88 24.03 10.57 28.97
N ASP A 89 23.24 10.61 30.05
CA ASP A 89 23.21 9.54 31.04
C ASP A 89 22.93 8.20 30.33
N PRO A 90 23.60 7.10 30.72
CA PRO A 90 23.49 5.81 30.02
C PRO A 90 22.04 5.33 29.89
N ILE A 91 21.14 5.73 30.80
CA ILE A 91 19.70 5.44 30.75
C ILE A 91 18.99 6.16 29.60
N GLU A 92 19.32 7.41 29.31
CA GLU A 92 18.62 8.21 28.31
C GLU A 92 18.99 7.75 26.88
N ARG A 93 20.18 7.16 26.72
CA ARG A 93 20.60 6.48 25.49
C ARG A 93 19.77 5.21 25.24
N GLU A 94 19.61 4.36 26.24
CA GLU A 94 18.81 3.13 26.14
C GLU A 94 17.33 3.44 25.86
N ILE A 95 16.78 4.49 26.47
CA ILE A 95 15.40 4.95 26.20
C ILE A 95 15.25 5.45 24.76
N ARG A 96 16.25 6.18 24.23
CA ARG A 96 16.24 6.61 22.83
C ARG A 96 16.31 5.43 21.87
N GLU A 97 17.16 4.46 22.13
CA GLU A 97 17.31 3.25 21.30
C GLU A 97 16.02 2.40 21.31
N LEU A 98 15.36 2.32 22.47
CA LEU A 98 14.05 1.68 22.58
C LEU A 98 12.94 2.47 21.86
N ALA A 99 12.97 3.81 21.94
CA ALA A 99 12.01 4.65 21.23
C ALA A 99 12.17 4.50 19.71
N GLU A 100 13.40 4.54 19.20
CA GLU A 100 13.69 4.33 17.77
C GLU A 100 13.24 2.95 17.27
N SER A 101 13.50 1.89 18.04
CA SER A 101 13.03 0.54 17.68
C SER A 101 11.50 0.39 17.72
N ILE A 102 10.82 1.04 18.65
CA ILE A 102 9.34 1.08 18.67
C ILE A 102 8.80 1.84 17.46
N PHE A 103 9.41 2.97 17.07
CA PHE A 103 9.00 3.70 15.87
C PHE A 103 9.18 2.86 14.60
N ALA A 104 10.29 2.13 14.48
CA ALA A 104 10.52 1.22 13.36
C ALA A 104 9.47 0.09 13.30
N ILE A 105 9.14 -0.53 14.44
CA ILE A 105 8.09 -1.56 14.51
C ILE A 105 6.71 -0.98 14.15
N LYS A 106 6.43 0.25 14.57
CA LYS A 106 5.15 0.90 14.30
C LYS A 106 4.94 1.16 12.80
N ASP A 107 6.00 1.62 12.12
CA ASP A 107 5.99 1.84 10.68
C ASP A 107 5.77 0.52 9.92
N GLU A 108 6.41 -0.56 10.37
CA GLU A 108 6.23 -1.89 9.79
C GLU A 108 4.82 -2.45 10.02
N GLN A 109 4.22 -2.22 11.21
CA GLN A 109 2.83 -2.58 11.47
C GLN A 109 1.85 -1.81 10.58
N GLU A 110 2.09 -0.52 10.36
CA GLU A 110 1.23 0.30 9.51
C GLU A 110 1.26 -0.20 8.05
N TYR A 111 2.44 -0.57 7.56
CA TYR A 111 2.60 -1.24 6.26
C TYR A 111 1.86 -2.59 6.18
N ILE A 112 1.98 -3.44 7.20
CA ILE A 112 1.29 -4.74 7.26
C ILE A 112 -0.24 -4.56 7.25
N VAL A 113 -0.76 -3.59 8.01
CA VAL A 113 -2.20 -3.29 8.08
C VAL A 113 -2.72 -2.75 6.76
N ALA A 114 -1.97 -1.88 6.08
CA ALA A 114 -2.33 -1.38 4.76
C ALA A 114 -2.43 -2.53 3.74
N ARG A 115 -1.46 -3.45 3.76
CA ARG A 115 -1.46 -4.65 2.92
C ARG A 115 -2.61 -5.60 3.25
N GLU A 116 -2.93 -5.78 4.53
CA GLU A 116 -4.05 -6.63 4.98
C GLU A 116 -5.40 -6.09 4.48
N ARG A 117 -5.62 -4.77 4.55
CA ARG A 117 -6.86 -4.15 4.02
C ARG A 117 -7.06 -4.50 2.54
N GLN A 118 -6.02 -4.40 1.73
CA GLN A 118 -6.09 -4.70 0.29
C GLN A 118 -6.36 -6.19 0.01
N HIS A 119 -5.74 -7.09 0.77
CA HIS A 119 -6.03 -8.52 0.68
C HIS A 119 -7.44 -8.89 1.19
N ARG A 120 -7.94 -8.19 2.21
CA ARG A 120 -9.26 -8.42 2.79
C ARG A 120 -10.38 -8.08 1.82
N ASP A 121 -10.29 -6.96 1.11
CA ASP A 121 -11.31 -6.54 0.14
C ASP A 121 -11.44 -7.53 -1.04
N THR A 122 -10.32 -8.13 -1.46
CA THR A 122 -10.30 -9.17 -2.50
C THR A 122 -10.95 -10.47 -2.01
N ALA A 123 -10.66 -10.87 -0.78
CA ALA A 123 -11.25 -12.06 -0.16
C ALA A 123 -12.75 -11.87 0.10
N GLU A 124 -13.18 -10.69 0.57
CA GLU A 124 -14.57 -10.41 0.89
C GLU A 124 -15.46 -10.37 -0.36
N SER A 125 -15.02 -9.70 -1.43
CA SER A 125 -15.78 -9.63 -2.69
C SER A 125 -15.93 -10.99 -3.38
N THR A 126 -14.90 -11.83 -3.34
CA THR A 126 -14.96 -13.20 -3.86
C THR A 126 -15.90 -14.07 -3.03
N ASN A 127 -15.76 -14.01 -1.70
CA ASN A 127 -16.57 -14.78 -0.77
C ASN A 127 -18.06 -14.37 -0.84
N ALA A 128 -18.37 -13.09 -0.98
CA ALA A 128 -19.74 -12.60 -1.13
C ALA A 128 -20.42 -13.15 -2.40
N ARG A 129 -19.73 -13.11 -3.54
CA ARG A 129 -20.28 -13.63 -4.82
C ARG A 129 -20.56 -15.13 -4.74
N VAL A 130 -19.63 -15.90 -4.17
CA VAL A 130 -19.79 -17.35 -3.97
C VAL A 130 -20.93 -17.65 -3.02
N LYS A 131 -21.03 -16.93 -1.89
CA LYS A 131 -22.13 -17.07 -0.92
C LYS A 131 -23.50 -16.86 -1.56
N TRP A 132 -23.67 -15.77 -2.32
CA TRP A 132 -24.95 -15.50 -3.00
C TRP A 132 -25.33 -16.60 -4.00
N TRP A 133 -24.35 -17.10 -4.76
CA TRP A 133 -24.56 -18.23 -5.68
C TRP A 133 -24.96 -19.52 -4.93
N SER A 134 -24.29 -19.85 -3.83
CA SER A 134 -24.60 -21.03 -3.02
C SER A 134 -25.98 -20.94 -2.36
N ILE A 135 -26.38 -19.77 -1.87
CA ILE A 135 -27.73 -19.56 -1.31
C ILE A 135 -28.78 -19.77 -2.40
N GLY A 136 -28.58 -19.21 -3.60
CA GLY A 136 -29.51 -19.38 -4.72
C GLY A 136 -29.66 -20.85 -5.14
N GLN A 137 -28.56 -21.60 -5.21
CA GLN A 137 -28.59 -23.03 -5.51
C GLN A 137 -29.36 -23.83 -4.46
N LEU A 138 -29.16 -23.53 -3.17
CA LEU A 138 -29.88 -24.18 -2.08
C LEU A 138 -31.38 -23.90 -2.16
N THR A 139 -31.79 -22.65 -2.41
CA THR A 139 -33.20 -22.27 -2.58
C THR A 139 -33.82 -23.00 -3.76
N LEU A 140 -33.12 -23.11 -4.90
CA LEU A 140 -33.60 -23.81 -6.08
C LEU A 140 -33.80 -25.32 -5.81
N LEU A 141 -32.87 -25.96 -5.11
CA LEU A 141 -32.99 -27.35 -4.69
C LEU A 141 -34.23 -27.58 -3.82
N VAL A 142 -34.44 -26.72 -2.81
CA VAL A 142 -35.62 -26.79 -1.93
C VAL A 142 -36.92 -26.62 -2.73
N ALA A 143 -36.97 -25.65 -3.65
CA ALA A 143 -38.13 -25.41 -4.49
C ALA A 143 -38.47 -26.63 -5.38
N VAL A 144 -37.46 -27.27 -5.97
CA VAL A 144 -37.65 -28.50 -6.77
C VAL A 144 -38.16 -29.65 -5.90
N CYS A 145 -37.63 -29.83 -4.69
CA CYS A 145 -38.11 -30.86 -3.76
C CYS A 145 -39.59 -30.63 -3.39
N PHE A 146 -39.99 -29.40 -3.07
CA PHE A 146 -41.39 -29.07 -2.82
C PHE A 146 -42.28 -29.33 -4.03
N TRP A 147 -41.83 -28.93 -5.22
CA TRP A 147 -42.54 -29.17 -6.47
C TRP A 147 -42.74 -30.67 -6.73
N GLN A 148 -41.69 -31.48 -6.55
CA GLN A 148 -41.75 -32.93 -6.72
C GLN A 148 -42.78 -33.57 -5.77
N VAL A 149 -42.79 -33.18 -4.49
CA VAL A 149 -43.76 -33.69 -3.52
C VAL A 149 -45.19 -33.27 -3.86
N PHE A 150 -45.40 -32.02 -4.26
CA PHE A 150 -46.71 -31.52 -4.68
C PHE A 150 -47.23 -32.26 -5.92
N TYR A 151 -46.37 -32.43 -6.94
CA TYR A 151 -46.70 -33.15 -8.16
C TYR A 151 -47.08 -34.60 -7.87
N LEU A 152 -46.30 -35.32 -7.05
CA LEU A 152 -46.61 -36.69 -6.66
C LEU A 152 -47.92 -36.77 -5.88
N LYS A 153 -48.16 -35.89 -4.91
CA LYS A 153 -49.44 -35.85 -4.17
C LYS A 153 -50.63 -35.64 -5.11
N ARG A 154 -50.55 -34.66 -6.01
CA ARG A 154 -51.61 -34.37 -6.98
C ARG A 154 -51.84 -35.53 -7.94
N PHE A 155 -50.78 -36.21 -8.40
CA PHE A 155 -50.89 -37.36 -9.29
C PHE A 155 -51.61 -38.55 -8.61
N PHE A 156 -51.30 -38.84 -7.34
CA PHE A 156 -51.97 -39.91 -6.59
C PHE A 156 -53.39 -39.54 -6.15
N GLU A 157 -53.65 -38.28 -5.83
CA GLU A 157 -55.00 -37.80 -5.49
C GLU A 157 -55.95 -37.90 -6.69
N VAL A 158 -55.48 -37.51 -7.88
CA VAL A 158 -56.27 -37.60 -9.13
C VAL A 158 -56.51 -39.05 -9.56
N LYS A 159 -55.63 -40.00 -9.19
CA LYS A 159 -55.83 -41.43 -9.48
C LYS A 159 -56.65 -42.19 -8.43
N ARG A 160 -56.97 -41.58 -7.27
CA ARG A 160 -57.76 -42.21 -6.19
C ARG A 160 -59.27 -41.98 -6.35
N VAL A 161 -59.73 -41.80 -7.59
CA VAL A 161 -61.16 -41.76 -7.95
C VAL A 161 -61.43 -42.88 -8.96
N VAL A 162 -61.28 -44.14 -8.52
CA VAL A 162 -62.06 -45.32 -8.91
C VAL A 162 -62.05 -46.27 -7.72
#